data_AF-A0A6A1QIL6-F1
#
_entry.id   AF-A0A6A1QIL6-F1
#
_cell.length_a   1.000
_cell.length_b   1.000
_cell.length_c   1.000
_cell.angle_alpha   90.00
_cell.angle_beta   90.00
_cell.angle_gamma   90.00
#
_symmetry.space_group_name_H-M   'P 1'
#
loop_
_entity.id
_entity.type
_entity.pdbx_description
1 polymer ?
#
loop_
_entity_poly.entity_id
_entity_poly.type
_entity_poly.pdbx_seq_one_letter_code
_entity_poly.pdbx_strand_id
1 'polypeptide(L)'
;KELASNPDCPQMCAYKLVTIKFKWWGLQSKVENFIQKQEKRIFTNFHRQLFCWIDKWIDLTMEDIRRMEDETQKELETVLQAPVIAATSASNPSEQPLRNQGQTCACGYVPTGTGPNH
;
A
#
# COMPACT_ATOMS: atom_id res chain seq x y z
N LYS A 1 15.06 4.03 21.40
CA LYS A 1 14.90 5.39 21.98
C LYS A 1 15.83 6.40 21.30
N GLU A 2 17.05 6.01 20.88
CA GLU A 2 17.99 6.92 20.20
C GLU A 2 17.54 7.43 18.82
N LEU A 3 16.84 6.61 18.02
CA LEU A 3 16.40 7.04 16.67
C LEU A 3 15.34 8.15 16.70
N ALA A 4 14.49 8.21 17.72
CA ALA A 4 13.40 9.19 17.81
C ALA A 4 13.91 10.60 18.15
N SER A 5 15.11 10.72 18.73
CA SER A 5 15.73 11.97 19.16
C SER A 5 16.83 12.47 18.22
N ASN A 6 17.12 11.75 17.13
CA ASN A 6 18.15 12.13 16.18
C ASN A 6 17.60 13.14 15.16
N PRO A 7 18.13 14.39 15.08
CA PRO A 7 17.67 15.40 14.13
C PRO A 7 17.96 15.04 12.66
N ASP A 8 18.92 14.15 12.39
CA ASP A 8 19.29 13.72 11.04
C ASP A 8 18.39 12.59 10.51
N CYS A 9 17.46 12.10 11.33
CA CYS A 9 16.50 11.07 10.95
C CYS A 9 15.14 11.71 10.66
N PRO A 10 14.73 11.89 9.38
CA PRO A 10 13.45 12.50 9.06
C PRO A 10 12.30 11.62 9.56
N GLN A 11 11.28 12.26 10.13
CA GLN A 11 10.10 11.58 10.69
C GLN A 11 8.84 12.10 10.03
N MET A 12 7.87 11.21 9.84
CA MET A 12 6.55 11.54 9.30
C MET A 12 5.47 10.71 9.98
N CYS A 13 4.23 11.19 9.96
CA CYS A 13 3.07 10.48 10.47
C CYS A 13 1.92 10.60 9.46
N ALA A 14 1.28 9.47 9.14
CA ALA A 14 0.10 9.41 8.28
C ALA A 14 -1.14 9.12 9.14
N TYR A 15 -2.09 10.06 9.17
CA TYR A 15 -3.35 9.91 9.89
C TYR A 15 -4.43 9.35 8.95
N LYS A 16 -4.59 8.03 8.94
CA LYS A 16 -5.58 7.33 8.11
C LYS A 16 -6.88 7.13 8.89
N LEU A 17 -7.89 7.95 8.60
CA LEU A 17 -9.23 7.81 9.18
C LEU A 17 -10.03 6.79 8.38
N VAL A 18 -10.32 5.63 8.95
CA VAL A 18 -11.09 4.55 8.30
C VAL A 18 -12.49 4.46 8.87
N THR A 19 -13.47 4.62 7.99
CA THR A 19 -14.89 4.48 8.31
C THR A 19 -15.46 3.30 7.52
N ILE A 20 -16.05 2.33 8.22
CA ILE A 20 -16.68 1.15 7.61
C ILE A 20 -18.14 1.13 8.01
N LYS A 21 -19.01 0.90 7.02
CA LYS A 21 -20.46 0.78 7.21
C LYS A 21 -20.95 -0.47 6.50
N PHE A 22 -21.47 -1.42 7.25
CA PHE A 22 -21.99 -2.68 6.71
C PHE A 22 -23.38 -2.97 7.28
N LYS A 23 -24.41 -2.68 6.48
CA LYS A 23 -25.80 -2.81 6.91
C LYS A 23 -26.37 -4.18 6.52
N TRP A 24 -26.17 -5.18 7.37
CA TRP A 24 -26.82 -6.48 7.28
C TRP A 24 -27.27 -6.94 8.66
N TRP A 25 -28.58 -7.21 8.79
CA TRP A 25 -29.16 -7.76 10.02
C TRP A 25 -28.42 -9.05 10.46
N GLY A 26 -28.03 -9.08 11.74
CA GLY A 26 -27.33 -10.22 12.35
C GLY A 26 -25.82 -10.32 12.07
N LEU A 27 -25.26 -9.56 11.11
CA LEU A 27 -23.85 -9.65 10.73
C LEU A 27 -23.08 -8.32 10.81
N GLN A 28 -23.76 -7.19 10.96
CA GLN A 28 -23.17 -5.84 11.01
C GLN A 28 -21.90 -5.78 11.85
N SER A 29 -22.02 -5.93 13.17
CA SER A 29 -20.90 -5.74 14.09
C SER A 29 -19.75 -6.73 13.85
N LYS A 30 -20.06 -7.97 13.45
CA LYS A 30 -19.04 -9.00 13.21
C LYS A 30 -18.20 -8.65 11.97
N VAL A 31 -18.86 -8.23 10.89
CA VAL A 31 -18.19 -7.89 9.64
C VAL A 31 -17.46 -6.56 9.75
N GLU A 32 -18.06 -5.53 10.34
CA GLU A 32 -17.39 -4.23 10.54
C GLU A 32 -16.11 -4.38 11.38
N ASN A 33 -16.17 -5.13 12.49
CA ASN A 33 -14.99 -5.40 13.31
C ASN A 33 -13.95 -6.25 12.58
N PHE A 34 -14.37 -7.20 11.76
CA PHE A 34 -13.45 -8.01 10.96
C PHE A 34 -12.68 -7.13 9.98
N ILE A 35 -13.38 -6.28 9.22
CA ILE A 35 -12.76 -5.41 8.22
C ILE A 35 -11.80 -4.42 8.89
N GLN A 36 -12.18 -3.82 10.01
CA GLN A 36 -11.26 -2.95 10.78
C GLN A 36 -9.99 -3.69 11.20
N LYS A 37 -10.10 -4.93 11.67
CA LYS A 37 -8.91 -5.72 12.04
C LYS A 37 -8.02 -6.04 10.84
N GLN A 38 -8.61 -6.33 9.68
CA GLN A 38 -7.84 -6.60 8.47
C GLN A 38 -7.17 -5.34 7.95
N GLU A 39 -7.85 -4.20 7.92
CA GLU A 39 -7.28 -2.92 7.51
C GLU A 39 -6.06 -2.54 8.38
N LYS A 40 -6.19 -2.65 9.71
CA LYS A 40 -5.07 -2.45 10.63
C LYS A 40 -3.90 -3.39 10.32
N ARG A 41 -4.17 -4.67 10.04
CA ARG A 41 -3.14 -5.67 9.71
C ARG A 41 -2.45 -5.33 8.39
N ILE A 42 -3.22 -4.97 7.37
CA ILE A 42 -2.72 -4.57 6.05
C ILE A 42 -1.81 -3.35 6.19
N PHE A 43 -2.26 -2.29 6.85
CA PHE A 43 -1.43 -1.10 7.03
C PHE A 43 -0.19 -1.36 7.88
N THR A 44 -0.28 -2.16 8.94
CA THR A 44 0.90 -2.51 9.74
C THR A 44 1.94 -3.25 8.90
N ASN A 45 1.52 -4.26 8.14
CA ASN A 45 2.43 -5.04 7.31
C ASN A 45 3.02 -4.22 6.17
N PHE A 46 2.18 -3.39 5.53
CA PHE A 46 2.60 -2.49 4.46
C PHE A 46 3.70 -1.53 4.93
N HIS A 47 3.51 -0.80 6.04
CA HIS A 47 4.54 0.16 6.49
C HIS A 47 5.84 -0.52 6.92
N ARG A 48 5.77 -1.75 7.45
CA ARG A 48 6.97 -2.56 7.72
C ARG A 48 7.72 -2.89 6.43
N GLN A 49 7.01 -3.32 5.39
CA GLN A 49 7.60 -3.62 4.09
C GLN A 49 8.16 -2.37 3.42
N LEU A 50 7.41 -1.27 3.42
CA LEU A 50 7.83 0.01 2.87
C LEU A 50 9.14 0.49 3.52
N PHE A 51 9.26 0.39 4.84
CA PHE A 51 10.50 0.73 5.55
C PHE A 51 11.64 -0.21 5.20
N CYS A 52 11.41 -1.53 5.19
CA CYS A 52 12.44 -2.51 4.81
C CYS A 52 12.87 -2.42 3.33
N TRP A 53 12.12 -1.70 2.49
CA TRP A 53 12.41 -1.50 1.08
C TRP A 53 12.94 -0.11 0.76
N ILE A 54 13.28 0.71 1.76
CA ILE A 54 13.82 2.08 1.56
C ILE A 54 14.90 2.11 0.48
N ASP A 55 15.88 1.21 0.55
CA ASP A 55 17.01 1.16 -0.40
C ASP A 55 16.59 0.91 -1.86
N LYS A 56 15.36 0.43 -2.09
CA LYS A 56 14.83 0.15 -3.44
C LYS A 56 14.10 1.34 -4.04
N TRP A 57 13.62 2.28 -3.22
CA TRP A 57 12.76 3.36 -3.69
C TRP A 57 13.25 4.77 -3.35
N ILE A 58 14.19 4.94 -2.41
CA ILE A 58 14.63 6.26 -1.95
C ILE A 58 15.27 7.12 -3.04
N ASP A 59 15.93 6.50 -4.02
CA ASP A 59 16.63 7.18 -5.11
C ASP A 59 15.79 7.28 -6.40
N LEU A 60 14.53 6.83 -6.38
CA LEU A 60 13.67 6.88 -7.56
C LEU A 60 13.18 8.29 -7.84
N THR A 61 13.16 8.66 -9.13
CA THR A 61 12.50 9.88 -9.56
C THR A 61 10.99 9.66 -9.74
N MET A 62 10.21 10.74 -9.73
CA MET A 62 8.78 10.65 -10.07
C MET A 62 8.52 10.10 -11.47
N GLU A 63 9.45 10.26 -12.41
CA GLU A 63 9.35 9.70 -13.76
C GLU A 63 9.53 8.17 -13.74
N ASP A 64 10.48 7.67 -12.95
CA ASP A 64 10.65 6.22 -12.76
C ASP A 64 9.43 5.60 -12.11
N ILE A 65 8.83 6.28 -11.14
CA ILE A 65 7.57 5.83 -10.49
C ILE A 65 6.45 5.71 -11.52
N ARG A 66 6.24 6.73 -12.36
CA ARG A 66 5.20 6.71 -13.41
C ARG A 66 5.40 5.57 -14.41
N ARG A 67 6.64 5.36 -14.86
CA ARG A 67 6.97 4.23 -15.76
C ARG A 67 6.63 2.88 -15.12
N MET A 68 6.98 2.69 -13.84
CA MET A 68 6.65 1.46 -13.12
C MET A 68 5.15 1.29 -12.89
N GLU A 69 4.39 2.36 -12.64
CA GLU A 69 2.93 2.32 -12.54
C GLU A 69 2.30 1.85 -13.87
N ASP A 70 2.75 2.38 -15.00
CA ASP A 70 2.29 1.98 -16.35
C ASP A 70 2.62 0.51 -16.67
N GLU A 71 3.84 0.05 -16.34
CA GLU A 71 4.26 -1.34 -16.49
C GLU A 71 3.41 -2.27 -15.62
N THR A 72 3.22 -1.91 -14.35
CA THR A 72 2.40 -2.67 -13.38
C THR A 72 0.95 -2.75 -13.85
N GLN A 73 0.40 -1.68 -14.43
CA GLN A 73 -0.96 -1.67 -14.95
C GLN A 73 -1.14 -2.69 -16.08
N LYS A 74 -0.21 -2.75 -17.03
CA LYS A 74 -0.25 -3.71 -18.16
C LYS A 74 -0.12 -5.15 -17.68
N GLU A 75 0.77 -5.40 -16.72
CA GLU A 75 0.92 -6.72 -16.11
C GLU A 75 -0.35 -7.16 -15.37
N LEU A 76 -0.96 -6.25 -14.61
CA LEU A 76 -2.18 -6.54 -13.87
C LEU A 76 -3.35 -6.88 -14.80
N GLU A 77 -3.50 -6.16 -15.90
CA GLU A 77 -4.50 -6.48 -16.92
C GLU A 77 -4.32 -7.90 -17.46
N THR A 78 -3.07 -8.31 -17.72
CA THR A 78 -2.74 -9.66 -18.17
C THR A 78 -3.10 -10.72 -17.13
N VAL A 79 -2.81 -10.46 -15.85
CA VAL A 79 -3.11 -11.39 -14.74
C VAL A 79 -4.61 -11.52 -14.49
N LEU A 80 -5.37 -10.43 -14.58
CA LEU A 80 -6.82 -10.45 -14.40
C LEU A 80 -7.56 -11.24 -15.49
N GLN A 81 -6.97 -11.33 -16.68
CA GLN A 81 -7.50 -12.16 -17.78
C GLN A 81 -7.19 -13.65 -17.59
N ALA A 82 -6.28 -14.02 -16.69
CA ALA A 82 -5.95 -15.41 -16.38
C ALA A 82 -6.94 -16.03 -15.37
N PRO A 83 -7.25 -17.34 -15.48
CA PRO A 83 -8.16 -18.01 -14.56
C PRO A 83 -7.66 -17.98 -13.09
N VAL A 84 -8.55 -17.61 -12.17
CA VAL A 84 -8.35 -17.23 -10.75
C VAL A 84 -7.58 -18.25 -9.88
N ILE A 85 -7.42 -19.50 -10.34
CA ILE A 85 -6.88 -20.61 -9.53
C ILE A 85 -5.38 -20.42 -9.22
N ALA A 86 -4.64 -19.60 -9.97
CA ALA A 86 -3.20 -19.40 -9.78
C ALA A 86 -2.80 -18.34 -8.72
N ALA A 87 -3.75 -17.56 -8.17
CA ALA A 87 -3.41 -16.40 -7.34
C ALA A 87 -3.02 -16.73 -5.89
N THR A 88 -3.18 -17.97 -5.43
CA THR A 88 -2.95 -18.36 -4.02
C THR A 88 -1.70 -19.22 -3.77
N SER A 89 -0.90 -19.57 -4.78
CA SER A 89 0.23 -20.52 -4.63
C SER A 89 1.58 -20.04 -5.18
N ALA A 90 1.90 -18.74 -5.07
CA ALA A 90 3.25 -18.26 -5.34
C ALA A 90 3.78 -17.38 -4.21
N SER A 91 4.28 -18.02 -3.15
CA SER A 91 5.17 -17.38 -2.18
C SER A 91 6.48 -18.17 -2.06
N ASN A 92 7.30 -18.11 -3.12
CA ASN A 92 8.74 -18.28 -2.96
C ASN A 92 9.31 -16.90 -2.54
N PRO A 93 9.90 -16.75 -1.34
CA PRO A 93 10.37 -15.46 -0.84
C PRO A 93 11.60 -14.89 -1.55
N SER A 94 12.30 -15.69 -2.37
CA SER A 94 13.62 -15.37 -2.93
C SER A 94 13.59 -14.79 -4.35
N GLU A 95 12.45 -14.82 -5.04
CA GLU A 95 12.27 -14.27 -6.39
C GLU A 95 10.94 -13.52 -6.47
N GLN A 96 10.74 -12.52 -5.62
CA GLN A 96 9.67 -11.55 -5.85
C GLN A 96 10.26 -10.38 -6.64
N PRO A 97 9.88 -10.19 -7.93
CA PRO A 97 10.04 -8.90 -8.57
C PRO A 97 9.29 -7.86 -7.73
N LEU A 98 9.41 -6.58 -8.05
CA LEU A 98 8.64 -5.48 -7.43
C LEU A 98 7.09 -5.63 -7.51
N ARG A 99 6.59 -6.79 -7.94
CA ARG A 99 5.22 -7.31 -8.10
C ARG A 99 4.24 -7.00 -6.96
N ASN A 100 4.72 -6.86 -5.72
CA ASN A 100 3.90 -6.46 -4.56
C ASN A 100 4.30 -5.10 -3.95
N GLN A 101 5.34 -4.44 -4.48
CA GLN A 101 5.80 -3.16 -3.93
C GLN A 101 5.04 -2.01 -4.61
N GLY A 102 4.85 -2.06 -5.93
CA GLY A 102 4.17 -1.00 -6.70
C GLY A 102 2.69 -0.78 -6.36
N GLN A 103 1.94 -1.83 -6.04
CA GLN A 103 0.52 -1.70 -5.63
C GLN A 103 0.35 -1.00 -4.28
N THR A 104 1.41 -0.93 -3.49
CA THR A 104 1.40 -0.24 -2.21
C THR A 104 2.00 1.16 -2.28
N CYS A 105 2.83 1.44 -3.29
CA CYS A 105 3.33 2.77 -3.60
C CYS A 105 2.24 3.71 -4.14
N ALA A 106 1.16 3.18 -4.75
CA ALA A 106 0.13 3.97 -5.41
C ALA A 106 -1.11 4.31 -4.54
N CYS A 107 -1.11 4.05 -3.23
CA CYS A 107 -2.18 4.53 -2.35
C CYS A 107 -1.81 5.85 -1.66
N GLY A 108 -1.80 6.91 -2.47
CA GLY A 108 -2.26 8.24 -2.06
C GLY A 108 -1.24 9.27 -1.61
N TYR A 109 -0.39 9.77 -2.52
CA TYR A 109 -0.10 11.21 -2.56
C TYR A 109 0.31 11.64 -3.98
N VAL A 110 -0.68 11.95 -4.82
CA VAL A 110 -0.46 12.84 -5.97
C VAL A 110 -0.81 14.24 -5.48
N PRO A 111 0.14 15.17 -5.30
CA PRO A 111 -0.22 16.56 -5.05
C PRO A 111 -0.74 17.13 -6.37
N THR A 112 -2.04 16.97 -6.64
CA THR A 112 -2.71 17.88 -7.57
C THR A 112 -2.79 19.22 -6.86
N GLY A 113 -2.04 20.19 -7.37
CA GLY A 113 -2.02 21.56 -6.87
C GLY A 113 -3.40 22.22 -6.86
N THR A 114 -3.43 23.36 -6.15
CA THR A 114 -4.53 24.32 -5.99
C THR A 114 -5.65 23.89 -5.03
N GLY A 115 -5.46 24.21 -3.73
CA GLY A 115 -6.58 24.38 -2.81
C GLY A 115 -7.26 25.73 -3.06
N PRO A 116 -8.60 25.82 -2.96
CA PRO A 116 -9.27 27.10 -2.95
C PRO A 116 -9.07 27.77 -1.59
N ASN A 117 -8.73 29.07 -1.63
CA ASN A 117 -8.91 29.95 -0.49
C ASN A 117 -10.40 29.96 -0.11
N HIS A 118 -10.71 29.65 1.15
CA HIS A 118 -11.84 30.23 1.87
C HIS A 118 -11.65 30.10 3.37
#